data_AF-A0A8T5HYV9-F1
#
_entry.id   AF-A0A8T5HYV9-F1
#
_cell.length_a   1.000
_cell.length_b   1.000
_cell.length_c   1.000
_cell.angle_alpha   90.00
_cell.angle_beta   90.00
_cell.angle_gamma   90.00
#
_symmetry.space_group_name_H-M   'P 1'
#
loop_
_entity.id
_entity.type
_entity.pdbx_description
1 polymer ?
#
loop_
_entity_poly.entity_id
_entity_poly.type
_entity_poly.pdbx_seq_one_letter_code
_entity_poly.pdbx_strand_id
1 'polypeptide(L)'
;MGLEDMLENVLVENTQYSEETIERVRCLVEYEVNNPEKRKPRARYLEEIDDWKLYHSLYSEWQGKSTSEMQKDKGSGAKSFYQAFKAWTKKEATDENGIENKKKRNELTQRIFTPKQNDWSAYTTINHWIDHYERNPEWQGKSITEMNKDKESGASAFYDAFNRWVKNEAINENGTTNKKKEQELIKRIFTPKKNNWSSYTTIDHWIAHHERNPEWQGKSIYEMRKGEESRKFYVAFSKWTKKETTNGNRIEDKKKRKELTQRIFTPKRNDWSSYITIDHWIAHYEKNPEWQGKSTHEMRKGEESRKFYAAFKSWVNKETVNEKIRKELIEIIFPSRHNDWSAYTTIDHWIAHYEKNPEWKGKSTEEMQKDKESGAKAFYAAYRVWINNEARDQNGKVNEKKRKELTQILFPPRKAPYFYVFGDEEAHFDSYPERIVGIMLGEYGLVDSFTEGINLHVHVNCKKRNSIDFLVGEAFIEYHPCSILDKKNNLSLKQAGQRKKDSITRPEYDGFEFYHIWEVEDLFNLLQEEPIQNMLPEEHRGLTKKRFKKDLRNVRQNCITYDKERIEKVN
;
A
#
# COMPACT_ATOMS: atom_id res chain seq x y z
N MET A 1 7.99 -3.14 -61.05
CA MET A 1 8.12 -4.54 -61.50
C MET A 1 6.96 -5.30 -60.89
N GLY A 2 6.20 -6.07 -61.68
CA GLY A 2 5.07 -6.85 -61.15
C GLY A 2 5.58 -8.02 -60.29
N LEU A 3 4.76 -8.52 -59.36
CA LEU A 3 5.16 -9.66 -58.51
C LEU A 3 5.46 -10.93 -59.32
N GLU A 4 4.77 -11.11 -60.45
CA GLU A 4 5.03 -12.21 -61.39
C GLU A 4 6.42 -12.06 -62.05
N ASP A 5 6.77 -10.86 -62.54
CA ASP A 5 8.11 -10.59 -63.08
C ASP A 5 9.21 -10.79 -62.02
N MET A 6 8.95 -10.43 -60.77
CA MET A 6 9.89 -10.62 -59.66
C MET A 6 10.11 -12.09 -59.35
N LEU A 7 9.05 -12.92 -59.43
CA LEU A 7 9.16 -14.36 -59.25
C LEU A 7 10.00 -14.99 -60.37
N GLU A 8 9.73 -14.67 -61.62
CA GLU A 8 10.51 -15.20 -62.75
C GLU A 8 11.99 -14.79 -62.67
N ASN A 9 12.28 -13.54 -62.28
CA ASN A 9 13.66 -13.09 -62.06
C ASN A 9 14.37 -13.87 -60.95
N VAL A 10 13.70 -14.12 -59.82
CA VAL A 10 14.28 -14.91 -58.71
C VAL A 10 14.50 -16.36 -59.12
N LEU A 11 13.62 -16.95 -59.93
CA LEU A 11 13.76 -18.33 -60.39
C LEU A 11 14.89 -18.51 -61.41
N VAL A 12 15.12 -17.50 -62.26
CA VAL A 12 16.29 -17.47 -63.17
C VAL A 12 17.60 -17.41 -62.38
N GLU A 13 17.63 -16.67 -61.27
CA GLU A 13 18.82 -16.54 -60.42
C GLU A 13 19.01 -17.70 -59.42
N ASN A 14 17.98 -18.53 -59.18
CA ASN A 14 17.95 -19.47 -58.07
C ASN A 14 17.22 -20.79 -58.41
N THR A 15 17.94 -21.73 -59.03
CA THR A 15 17.41 -23.03 -59.50
C THR A 15 17.23 -24.09 -58.40
N GLN A 16 17.30 -23.69 -57.11
CA GLN A 16 17.33 -24.63 -55.98
C GLN A 16 15.94 -25.02 -55.42
N TYR A 17 14.86 -24.41 -55.90
CA TYR A 17 13.51 -24.66 -55.40
C TYR A 17 12.82 -25.79 -56.18
N SER A 18 12.06 -26.64 -55.49
CA SER A 18 11.27 -27.69 -56.12
C SER A 18 10.14 -27.10 -56.96
N GLU A 19 9.67 -27.82 -57.98
CA GLU A 19 8.52 -27.42 -58.79
C GLU A 19 7.28 -27.17 -57.93
N GLU A 20 7.08 -27.95 -56.87
CA GLU A 20 5.97 -27.77 -55.94
C GLU A 20 6.05 -26.47 -55.13
N THR A 21 7.25 -26.09 -54.65
CA THR A 21 7.46 -24.80 -53.97
C THR A 21 7.21 -23.64 -54.92
N ILE A 22 7.69 -23.74 -56.16
CA ILE A 22 7.49 -22.72 -57.19
C ILE A 22 5.99 -22.54 -57.46
N GLU A 23 5.26 -23.63 -57.66
CA GLU A 23 3.84 -23.61 -57.94
C GLU A 23 3.01 -23.03 -56.79
N ARG A 24 3.32 -23.42 -55.55
CA ARG A 24 2.66 -22.88 -54.34
C ARG A 24 2.87 -21.37 -54.19
N VAL A 25 4.09 -20.89 -54.43
CA VAL A 25 4.39 -19.45 -54.36
C VAL A 25 3.76 -18.70 -55.53
N ARG A 26 3.76 -19.27 -56.74
CA ARG A 26 3.10 -18.70 -57.92
C ARG A 26 1.59 -18.53 -57.69
N CYS A 27 0.91 -19.55 -57.19
CA CYS A 27 -0.50 -19.47 -56.80
C CYS A 27 -0.80 -18.33 -55.81
N LEU A 28 0.09 -18.10 -54.84
CA LEU A 28 -0.05 -16.99 -53.89
C LEU A 28 0.17 -15.63 -54.57
N VAL A 29 1.16 -15.52 -55.45
CA VAL A 29 1.44 -14.31 -56.22
C VAL A 29 0.26 -13.96 -57.13
N GLU A 30 -0.25 -14.92 -57.89
CA GLU A 30 -1.44 -14.74 -58.74
C GLU A 30 -2.66 -14.30 -57.93
N TYR A 31 -2.87 -14.90 -56.74
CA TYR A 31 -3.95 -14.47 -55.85
C TYR A 31 -3.79 -13.01 -55.43
N GLU A 32 -2.57 -12.57 -55.10
CA GLU A 32 -2.28 -11.20 -54.68
C GLU A 32 -2.44 -10.18 -55.81
N VAL A 33 -2.04 -10.55 -57.03
CA VAL A 33 -2.24 -9.73 -58.23
C VAL A 33 -3.72 -9.56 -58.53
N ASN A 34 -4.50 -10.64 -58.43
CA ASN A 34 -5.94 -10.63 -58.74
C ASN A 34 -6.82 -10.09 -57.60
N ASN A 35 -6.28 -9.93 -56.38
CA ASN A 35 -7.06 -9.51 -55.19
C ASN A 35 -6.24 -8.58 -54.27
N PRO A 36 -5.74 -7.43 -54.76
CA PRO A 36 -4.81 -6.57 -54.02
C PRO A 36 -5.37 -6.01 -52.70
N GLU A 37 -6.69 -5.85 -52.62
CA GLU A 37 -7.41 -5.36 -51.43
C GLU A 37 -7.69 -6.45 -50.38
N LYS A 38 -7.54 -7.73 -50.73
CA LYS A 38 -7.86 -8.84 -49.82
C LYS A 38 -6.65 -9.21 -48.96
N ARG A 39 -6.96 -9.73 -47.76
CA ARG A 39 -5.94 -10.26 -46.87
C ARG A 39 -5.21 -11.44 -47.52
N LYS A 40 -3.89 -11.33 -47.63
CA LYS A 40 -2.99 -12.34 -48.22
C LYS A 40 -3.11 -13.69 -47.48
N PRO A 41 -3.60 -14.77 -48.13
CA PRO A 41 -3.87 -16.07 -47.51
C PRO A 41 -2.59 -16.92 -47.38
N ARG A 42 -1.52 -16.35 -46.84
CA ARG A 42 -0.18 -16.96 -46.81
C ARG A 42 -0.14 -18.36 -46.20
N ALA A 43 -0.85 -18.56 -45.09
CA ALA A 43 -0.89 -19.85 -44.40
C ALA A 43 -1.66 -20.96 -45.15
N ARG A 44 -2.35 -20.62 -46.25
CA ARG A 44 -3.03 -21.58 -47.12
C ARG A 44 -2.13 -22.07 -48.26
N TYR A 45 -1.19 -21.23 -48.71
CA TYR A 45 -0.34 -21.52 -49.87
C TYR A 45 1.10 -21.83 -49.49
N LEU A 46 1.63 -21.28 -48.38
CA LEU A 46 3.01 -21.52 -47.93
C LEU A 46 3.00 -22.63 -46.87
N GLU A 47 3.36 -23.84 -47.29
CA GLU A 47 3.27 -25.06 -46.49
C GLU A 47 4.64 -25.46 -45.92
N GLU A 48 5.71 -25.23 -46.68
CA GLU A 48 7.08 -25.63 -46.35
C GLU A 48 8.00 -24.42 -46.16
N ILE A 49 9.12 -24.64 -45.45
CA ILE A 49 10.08 -23.56 -45.16
C ILE A 49 10.61 -22.87 -46.44
N ASP A 50 10.77 -23.64 -47.51
CA ASP A 50 11.29 -23.13 -48.78
C ASP A 50 10.27 -22.25 -49.51
N ASP A 51 8.96 -22.49 -49.33
CA ASP A 51 7.90 -21.61 -49.82
C ASP A 51 7.99 -20.22 -49.16
N TRP A 52 8.16 -20.20 -47.84
CA TRP A 52 8.33 -18.96 -47.07
C TRP A 52 9.62 -18.24 -47.46
N LYS A 53 10.70 -18.98 -47.73
CA LYS A 53 11.99 -18.44 -48.15
C LYS A 53 11.93 -17.83 -49.56
N LEU A 54 11.34 -18.54 -50.51
CA LEU A 54 11.13 -18.06 -51.87
C LEU A 54 10.23 -16.83 -51.88
N TYR A 55 9.07 -16.88 -51.22
CA TYR A 55 8.18 -15.72 -51.14
C TYR A 55 8.84 -14.51 -50.43
N HIS A 56 9.66 -14.74 -49.39
CA HIS A 56 10.44 -13.67 -48.76
C HIS A 56 11.40 -12.99 -49.74
N SER A 57 12.06 -13.76 -50.60
CA SER A 57 13.05 -13.25 -51.56
C SER A 57 12.45 -12.33 -52.64
N LEU A 58 11.14 -12.44 -52.91
CA LEU A 58 10.42 -11.57 -53.83
C LEU A 58 10.38 -10.10 -53.37
N TYR A 59 10.63 -9.82 -52.10
CA TYR A 59 10.54 -8.46 -51.54
C TYR A 59 11.93 -7.99 -51.13
N SER A 60 12.57 -7.23 -52.04
CA SER A 60 13.93 -6.70 -51.84
C SER A 60 14.04 -5.84 -50.57
N GLU A 61 12.99 -5.08 -50.24
CA GLU A 61 12.91 -4.22 -49.07
C GLU A 61 12.75 -5.00 -47.76
N TRP A 62 12.50 -6.31 -47.81
CA TRP A 62 12.51 -7.19 -46.62
C TRP A 62 13.89 -7.78 -46.36
N GLN A 63 14.76 -7.85 -47.38
CA GLN A 63 16.08 -8.45 -47.25
C GLN A 63 16.93 -7.69 -46.23
N GLY A 64 17.63 -8.44 -45.38
CA GLY A 64 18.49 -7.90 -44.32
C GLY A 64 17.77 -7.34 -43.09
N LYS A 65 16.43 -7.28 -43.07
CA LYS A 65 15.66 -6.89 -41.88
C LYS A 65 15.68 -8.00 -40.83
N SER A 66 15.99 -7.63 -39.60
CA SER A 66 15.82 -8.47 -38.43
C SER A 66 14.34 -8.75 -38.14
N THR A 67 14.08 -9.79 -37.35
CA THR A 67 12.71 -10.12 -36.88
C THR A 67 12.02 -8.95 -36.15
N SER A 68 12.78 -8.04 -35.53
CA SER A 68 12.26 -6.83 -34.88
C SER A 68 11.88 -5.75 -35.90
N GLU A 69 12.73 -5.53 -36.91
CA GLU A 69 12.47 -4.58 -38.00
C GLU A 69 11.24 -5.02 -38.81
N MET A 70 11.12 -6.32 -39.11
CA MET A 70 9.95 -6.89 -39.78
C MET A 70 8.64 -6.65 -38.99
N GLN A 71 8.65 -6.77 -37.66
CA GLN A 71 7.46 -6.55 -36.82
C GLN A 71 6.98 -5.10 -36.78
N LYS A 72 7.88 -4.15 -37.02
CA LYS A 72 7.59 -2.71 -36.96
C LYS A 72 7.19 -2.15 -38.33
N ASP A 73 7.60 -2.79 -39.42
CA ASP A 73 7.32 -2.34 -40.77
C ASP A 73 5.88 -2.68 -41.21
N LYS A 74 5.02 -1.67 -41.10
CA LYS A 74 3.62 -1.73 -41.55
C LYS A 74 3.45 -1.38 -43.04
N GLY A 75 4.43 -0.71 -43.65
CA GLY A 75 4.30 -0.08 -44.97
C GLY A 75 4.56 -1.05 -46.11
N SER A 76 5.54 -1.94 -45.96
CA SER A 76 5.93 -2.91 -47.01
C SER A 76 5.17 -4.25 -46.93
N GLY A 77 4.25 -4.40 -45.97
CA GLY A 77 3.61 -5.68 -45.67
C GLY A 77 4.46 -6.67 -44.86
N ALA A 78 5.72 -6.34 -44.56
CA ALA A 78 6.65 -7.16 -43.76
C ALA A 78 6.08 -7.64 -42.41
N LYS A 79 5.39 -6.76 -41.66
CA LYS A 79 4.77 -7.12 -40.39
C LYS A 79 3.76 -8.25 -40.54
N SER A 80 2.92 -8.18 -41.57
CA SER A 80 1.88 -9.18 -41.82
C SER A 80 2.50 -10.51 -42.26
N PHE A 81 3.59 -10.47 -43.03
CA PHE A 81 4.35 -11.67 -43.42
C PHE A 81 4.95 -12.35 -42.19
N TYR A 82 5.69 -11.60 -41.38
CA TYR A 82 6.34 -12.12 -40.19
C TYR A 82 5.35 -12.70 -39.17
N GLN A 83 4.17 -12.08 -39.02
CA GLN A 83 3.11 -12.63 -38.15
C GLN A 83 2.59 -13.99 -38.65
N ALA A 84 2.37 -14.14 -39.95
CA ALA A 84 1.93 -15.40 -40.54
C ALA A 84 3.02 -16.48 -40.42
N PHE A 85 4.27 -16.13 -40.72
CA PHE A 85 5.43 -17.02 -40.57
C PHE A 85 5.66 -17.46 -39.11
N LYS A 86 5.51 -16.54 -38.16
CA LYS A 86 5.61 -16.84 -36.72
C LYS A 86 4.52 -17.83 -36.25
N ALA A 87 3.33 -17.77 -36.84
CA ALA A 87 2.25 -18.70 -36.55
C ALA A 87 2.55 -20.08 -37.15
N TRP A 88 3.01 -20.13 -38.41
CA TRP A 88 3.41 -21.36 -39.09
C TRP A 88 4.57 -22.06 -38.36
N THR A 89 5.68 -21.36 -38.07
CA THR A 89 6.83 -21.94 -37.33
C THR A 89 6.46 -22.45 -35.94
N LYS A 90 5.47 -21.84 -35.28
CA LYS A 90 4.95 -22.33 -34.00
C LYS A 90 4.18 -23.63 -34.19
N LYS A 91 3.29 -23.70 -35.19
CA LYS A 91 2.54 -24.91 -35.54
C LYS A 91 3.48 -26.08 -35.86
N GLU A 92 4.49 -25.84 -36.70
CA GLU A 92 5.49 -26.85 -37.08
C GLU A 92 6.39 -27.31 -35.93
N ALA A 93 6.58 -26.45 -34.93
CA ALA A 93 7.36 -26.76 -33.74
C ALA A 93 6.53 -27.39 -32.61
N THR A 94 5.22 -27.54 -32.78
CA THR A 94 4.33 -28.13 -31.79
C THR A 94 3.98 -29.56 -32.19
N ASP A 95 4.15 -30.50 -31.26
CA ASP A 95 3.78 -31.90 -31.47
C ASP A 95 2.26 -32.14 -31.34
N GLU A 96 1.82 -33.38 -31.59
CA GLU A 96 0.42 -33.82 -31.47
C GLU A 96 -0.17 -33.64 -30.05
N ASN A 97 0.68 -33.52 -29.03
CA ASN A 97 0.29 -33.30 -27.64
C ASN A 97 0.26 -31.81 -27.25
N GLY A 98 0.51 -30.91 -28.20
CA GLY A 98 0.52 -29.46 -27.95
C GLY A 98 1.80 -28.94 -27.30
N ILE A 99 2.87 -29.73 -27.22
CA ILE A 99 4.15 -29.32 -26.62
C ILE A 99 5.03 -28.66 -27.68
N GLU A 100 5.44 -27.41 -27.43
CA GLU A 100 6.29 -26.63 -28.33
C GLU A 100 7.79 -26.93 -28.14
N ASN A 101 8.45 -27.42 -29.19
CA ASN A 101 9.90 -27.51 -29.29
C ASN A 101 10.50 -26.16 -29.70
N LYS A 102 10.90 -25.37 -28.70
CA LYS A 102 11.51 -24.05 -28.91
C LYS A 102 12.79 -24.07 -29.75
N LYS A 103 13.55 -25.16 -29.75
CA LYS A 103 14.78 -25.29 -30.56
C LYS A 103 14.43 -25.40 -32.04
N LYS A 104 13.50 -26.30 -32.40
CA LYS A 104 13.00 -26.46 -33.78
C LYS A 104 12.41 -25.15 -34.32
N ARG A 105 11.63 -24.43 -33.50
CA ARG A 105 11.08 -23.12 -33.87
C ARG A 105 12.17 -22.08 -34.18
N ASN A 106 13.21 -22.03 -33.36
CA ASN A 106 14.32 -21.11 -33.57
C ASN A 106 15.10 -21.48 -34.84
N GLU A 107 15.36 -22.76 -35.08
CA GLU A 107 16.01 -23.25 -36.31
C GLU A 107 15.22 -22.86 -37.57
N LEU A 108 13.90 -23.06 -37.58
CA LEU A 108 13.04 -22.63 -38.68
C LEU A 108 13.08 -21.10 -38.89
N THR A 109 13.08 -20.33 -37.81
CA THR A 109 13.17 -18.86 -37.88
C THR A 109 14.51 -18.41 -38.49
N GLN A 110 15.61 -19.10 -38.14
CA GLN A 110 16.96 -18.79 -38.60
C GLN A 110 17.20 -19.09 -40.08
N ARG A 111 16.39 -19.96 -40.69
CA ARG A 111 16.48 -20.29 -42.13
C ARG A 111 16.05 -19.15 -43.06
N ILE A 112 15.26 -18.20 -42.57
CA ILE A 112 14.80 -17.01 -43.32
C ILE A 112 15.42 -15.75 -42.75
N PHE A 113 15.34 -15.61 -41.42
CA PHE A 113 15.97 -14.50 -40.72
C PHE A 113 17.27 -15.01 -40.15
N THR A 114 18.33 -14.93 -40.94
CA THR A 114 19.68 -15.03 -40.40
C THR A 114 19.71 -14.07 -39.23
N PRO A 115 19.98 -14.54 -38.00
CA PRO A 115 20.30 -13.62 -36.92
C PRO A 115 21.34 -12.66 -37.47
N LYS A 116 21.36 -11.39 -37.04
CA LYS A 116 22.60 -10.62 -37.12
C LYS A 116 23.60 -11.33 -36.21
N GLN A 117 24.09 -12.48 -36.68
CA GLN A 117 25.05 -13.34 -36.06
C GLN A 117 26.33 -12.61 -36.41
N ASN A 118 26.75 -11.73 -35.50
CA ASN A 118 28.17 -11.63 -35.29
C ASN A 118 28.58 -13.06 -34.92
N ASP A 119 29.25 -13.75 -35.84
CA ASP A 119 29.66 -15.12 -35.63
C ASP A 119 30.74 -15.15 -34.55
N TRP A 120 30.28 -15.24 -33.30
CA TRP A 120 31.15 -15.29 -32.14
C TRP A 120 31.82 -16.66 -31.98
N SER A 121 31.51 -17.65 -32.83
CA SER A 121 32.13 -18.99 -32.75
C SER A 121 33.63 -18.94 -33.05
N ALA A 122 34.08 -17.95 -33.83
CA ALA A 122 35.49 -17.67 -34.08
C ALA A 122 36.23 -17.06 -32.86
N TYR A 123 35.52 -16.67 -31.79
CA TYR A 123 36.07 -15.94 -30.65
C TYR A 123 36.46 -16.91 -29.53
N THR A 124 37.48 -17.72 -29.80
CA THR A 124 37.95 -18.79 -28.92
C THR A 124 38.95 -18.32 -27.86
N THR A 125 39.55 -17.13 -28.01
CA THR A 125 40.55 -16.59 -27.07
C THR A 125 40.13 -15.22 -26.54
N ILE A 126 40.63 -14.83 -25.35
CA ILE A 126 40.38 -13.51 -24.77
C ILE A 126 40.80 -12.37 -25.71
N ASN A 127 41.85 -12.57 -26.51
CA ASN A 127 42.34 -11.56 -27.45
C ASN A 127 41.36 -11.30 -28.60
N HIS A 128 40.66 -12.33 -29.11
CA HIS A 128 39.62 -12.12 -30.13
C HIS A 128 38.52 -11.17 -29.63
N TRP A 129 38.16 -11.30 -28.36
CA TRP A 129 37.17 -10.43 -27.71
C TRP A 129 37.71 -9.02 -27.46
N ILE A 130 38.97 -8.88 -27.04
CA ILE A 130 39.64 -7.58 -26.87
C ILE A 130 39.71 -6.83 -28.21
N ASP A 131 40.24 -7.47 -29.25
CA ASP A 131 40.43 -6.85 -30.57
C ASP A 131 39.10 -6.33 -31.15
N HIS A 132 38.02 -7.10 -30.99
CA HIS A 132 36.71 -6.67 -31.45
C HIS A 132 36.12 -5.54 -30.60
N TYR A 133 36.34 -5.56 -29.28
CA TYR A 133 35.96 -4.43 -28.43
C TYR A 133 36.72 -3.14 -28.81
N GLU A 134 38.02 -3.24 -29.10
CA GLU A 134 38.85 -2.10 -29.53
C GLU A 134 38.47 -1.54 -30.89
N ARG A 135 37.96 -2.38 -31.81
CA ARG A 135 37.46 -1.95 -33.13
C ARG A 135 36.13 -1.18 -33.12
N ASN A 136 35.48 -1.06 -31.96
CA ASN A 136 34.22 -0.32 -31.78
C ASN A 136 34.45 0.85 -30.80
N PRO A 137 34.96 2.01 -31.29
CA PRO A 137 35.28 3.18 -30.45
C PRO A 137 34.10 3.67 -29.61
N GLU A 138 32.88 3.53 -30.11
CA GLU A 138 31.63 3.93 -29.45
C GLU A 138 31.27 3.04 -28.24
N TRP A 139 31.96 1.92 -28.03
CA TRP A 139 31.84 1.09 -26.83
C TRP A 139 32.80 1.51 -25.72
N GLN A 140 33.86 2.25 -26.08
CA GLN A 140 34.92 2.61 -25.15
C GLN A 140 34.39 3.46 -24.00
N GLY A 141 34.67 3.05 -22.76
CA GLY A 141 34.25 3.75 -21.54
C GLY A 141 32.82 3.47 -21.08
N LYS A 142 32.03 2.69 -21.83
CA LYS A 142 30.72 2.20 -21.38
C LYS A 142 30.88 1.17 -20.27
N SER A 143 30.07 1.31 -19.22
CA SER A 143 29.93 0.31 -18.17
C SER A 143 29.22 -0.94 -18.71
N ILE A 144 29.39 -2.07 -18.01
CA ILE A 144 28.65 -3.31 -18.30
C ILE A 144 27.13 -3.05 -18.42
N THR A 145 26.58 -2.17 -17.57
CA THR A 145 25.15 -1.83 -17.60
C THR A 145 24.78 -1.03 -18.86
N GLU A 146 25.65 -0.13 -19.31
CA GLU A 146 25.45 0.64 -20.55
C GLU A 146 25.57 -0.26 -21.77
N MET A 147 26.56 -1.17 -21.78
CA MET A 147 26.72 -2.19 -22.84
C MET A 147 25.46 -3.07 -22.96
N ASN A 148 24.91 -3.55 -21.85
CA ASN A 148 23.70 -4.38 -21.83
C ASN A 148 22.44 -3.67 -22.37
N LYS A 149 22.37 -2.35 -22.26
CA LYS A 149 21.21 -1.56 -22.70
C LYS A 149 21.33 -1.09 -24.13
N ASP A 150 22.55 -0.99 -24.64
CA ASP A 150 22.83 -0.50 -25.98
C ASP A 150 22.67 -1.62 -27.02
N LYS A 151 21.45 -1.67 -27.58
CA LYS A 151 21.09 -2.59 -28.65
C LYS A 151 21.42 -2.05 -30.04
N GLU A 152 21.56 -0.73 -30.17
CA GLU A 152 21.69 -0.07 -31.47
C GLU A 152 23.11 -0.17 -32.02
N SER A 153 24.13 -0.09 -31.16
CA SER A 153 25.53 -0.29 -31.56
C SER A 153 25.97 -1.75 -31.58
N GLY A 154 25.10 -2.70 -31.23
CA GLY A 154 25.45 -4.12 -31.10
C GLY A 154 26.19 -4.49 -29.81
N ALA A 155 26.48 -3.51 -28.93
CA ALA A 155 27.16 -3.71 -27.65
C ALA A 155 26.50 -4.75 -26.72
N SER A 156 25.16 -4.77 -26.68
CA SER A 156 24.41 -5.76 -25.88
C SER A 156 24.64 -7.19 -26.37
N ALA A 157 24.68 -7.39 -27.69
CA ALA A 157 24.91 -8.71 -28.28
C ALA A 157 26.35 -9.19 -28.06
N PHE A 158 27.33 -8.27 -28.15
CA PHE A 158 28.73 -8.54 -27.82
C PHE A 158 28.88 -8.98 -26.36
N TYR A 159 28.34 -8.19 -25.41
CA TYR A 159 28.47 -8.51 -23.98
C TYR A 159 27.82 -9.86 -23.62
N ASP A 160 26.64 -10.14 -24.16
CA ASP A 160 25.93 -11.41 -23.91
C ASP A 160 26.69 -12.63 -24.44
N ALA A 161 27.39 -12.49 -25.58
CA ALA A 161 28.22 -13.55 -26.14
C ALA A 161 29.52 -13.72 -25.37
N PHE A 162 30.22 -12.63 -25.05
CA PHE A 162 31.44 -12.64 -24.24
C PHE A 162 31.20 -13.24 -22.86
N ASN A 163 30.12 -12.85 -22.17
CA ASN A 163 29.80 -13.35 -20.84
C ASN A 163 29.49 -14.86 -20.83
N ARG A 164 28.91 -15.39 -21.92
CA ARG A 164 28.73 -16.84 -22.09
C ARG A 164 30.06 -17.55 -22.28
N TRP A 165 30.94 -17.02 -23.12
CA TRP A 165 32.28 -17.56 -23.33
C TRP A 165 33.10 -17.56 -22.02
N VAL A 166 33.11 -16.45 -21.28
CA VAL A 166 33.81 -16.34 -19.98
C VAL A 166 33.33 -17.40 -18.98
N LYS A 167 32.01 -17.63 -18.90
CA LYS A 167 31.45 -18.63 -17.98
C LYS A 167 31.91 -20.04 -18.32
N ASN A 168 32.01 -20.37 -19.60
CA ASN A 168 32.52 -21.66 -20.06
C ASN A 168 34.02 -21.81 -19.76
N GLU A 169 34.81 -20.77 -20.02
CA GLU A 169 36.24 -20.75 -19.70
C GLU A 169 36.52 -20.80 -18.19
N ALA A 170 35.62 -20.29 -17.37
CA ALA A 170 35.74 -20.29 -15.92
C ALA A 170 35.32 -21.61 -15.28
N ILE A 171 34.93 -22.65 -16.02
CA ILE A 171 34.59 -23.97 -15.44
C ILE A 171 35.89 -24.68 -15.01
N ASN A 172 35.95 -25.10 -13.74
CA ASN A 172 37.02 -25.96 -13.23
C ASN A 172 36.77 -27.43 -13.61
N GLU A 173 37.78 -28.29 -13.43
CA GLU A 173 37.72 -29.74 -13.70
C GLU A 173 36.50 -30.45 -13.06
N ASN A 174 36.00 -29.94 -11.93
CA ASN A 174 34.83 -30.48 -11.23
C ASN A 174 33.48 -29.92 -11.74
N GLY A 175 33.42 -29.27 -12.90
CA GLY A 175 32.19 -28.70 -13.47
C GLY A 175 31.65 -27.46 -12.74
N THR A 176 32.43 -26.89 -11.81
CA THR A 176 32.02 -25.72 -11.00
C THR A 176 32.70 -24.44 -11.49
N THR A 177 31.99 -23.31 -11.44
CA THR A 177 32.50 -22.02 -11.92
C THR A 177 33.54 -21.42 -10.96
N ASN A 178 34.74 -21.20 -11.46
CA ASN A 178 35.80 -20.41 -10.85
C ASN A 178 35.50 -18.91 -10.96
N LYS A 179 34.83 -18.38 -9.94
CA LYS A 179 34.48 -16.96 -9.88
C LYS A 179 35.70 -16.02 -9.97
N LYS A 180 36.90 -16.47 -9.59
CA LYS A 180 38.12 -15.65 -9.68
C LYS A 180 38.58 -15.52 -11.14
N LYS A 181 38.61 -16.64 -11.89
CA LYS A 181 38.93 -16.68 -13.33
C LYS A 181 37.88 -15.92 -14.15
N GLU A 182 36.59 -16.08 -13.83
CA GLU A 182 35.49 -15.32 -14.43
C GLU A 182 35.70 -13.80 -14.28
N GLN A 183 35.99 -13.34 -13.06
CA GLN A 183 36.25 -11.93 -12.80
C GLN A 183 37.54 -11.41 -13.45
N GLU A 184 38.54 -12.25 -13.63
CA GLU A 184 39.79 -11.87 -14.29
C GLU A 184 39.57 -11.64 -15.79
N LEU A 185 38.87 -12.56 -16.46
CA LEU A 185 38.55 -12.44 -17.88
C LEU A 185 37.67 -11.22 -18.17
N ILE A 186 36.64 -10.96 -17.35
CA ILE A 186 35.78 -9.77 -17.50
C ILE A 186 36.61 -8.48 -17.39
N LYS A 187 37.57 -8.42 -16.46
CA LYS A 187 38.43 -7.25 -16.22
C LYS A 187 39.39 -6.95 -17.37
N ARG A 188 39.64 -7.90 -18.29
CA ARG A 188 40.52 -7.71 -19.44
C ARG A 188 39.90 -6.81 -20.52
N ILE A 189 38.57 -6.77 -20.61
CA ILE A 189 37.82 -5.95 -21.59
C ILE A 189 37.10 -4.83 -20.87
N PHE A 190 36.32 -5.20 -19.85
CA PHE A 190 35.61 -4.25 -19.02
C PHE A 190 36.46 -3.98 -17.81
N THR A 191 37.38 -3.03 -17.95
CA THR A 191 37.98 -2.39 -16.79
C THR A 191 36.80 -1.92 -15.95
N PRO A 192 36.58 -2.48 -14.74
CA PRO A 192 35.56 -1.93 -13.90
C PRO A 192 35.92 -0.46 -13.77
N LYS A 193 34.94 0.45 -13.83
CA LYS A 193 35.11 1.76 -13.19
C LYS A 193 35.30 1.47 -11.70
N LYS A 194 36.47 0.94 -11.35
CA LYS A 194 37.01 0.97 -10.02
C LYS A 194 37.30 2.43 -9.88
N ASN A 195 36.36 3.14 -9.27
CA ASN A 195 36.81 4.20 -8.40
C ASN A 195 37.77 3.50 -7.43
N ASN A 196 39.08 3.66 -7.69
CA ASN A 196 40.12 2.93 -7.00
C ASN A 196 40.31 3.58 -5.63
N TRP A 197 39.29 3.46 -4.78
CA TRP A 197 39.26 4.08 -3.47
C TRP A 197 40.40 3.61 -2.56
N SER A 198 41.11 2.53 -2.92
CA SER A 198 42.32 2.11 -2.19
C SER A 198 43.51 3.05 -2.34
N SER A 199 43.53 3.94 -3.35
CA SER A 199 44.52 5.03 -3.42
C SER A 199 44.16 6.22 -2.53
N TYR A 200 42.98 6.22 -1.90
CA TYR A 200 42.48 7.31 -1.08
C TYR A 200 42.86 7.06 0.38
N THR A 201 44.14 7.28 0.67
CA THR A 201 44.76 7.04 1.96
C THR A 201 44.64 8.23 2.93
N THR A 202 44.45 9.44 2.42
CA THR A 202 44.33 10.67 3.22
C THR A 202 42.96 11.32 3.05
N ILE A 203 42.54 12.15 4.01
CA ILE A 203 41.30 12.92 3.91
C ILE A 203 41.28 13.84 2.68
N ASP A 204 42.44 14.37 2.28
CA ASP A 204 42.56 15.29 1.14
C ASP A 204 42.30 14.59 -0.19
N HIS A 205 42.64 13.30 -0.33
CA HIS A 205 42.26 12.52 -1.53
C HIS A 205 40.74 12.46 -1.69
N TRP A 206 40.01 12.30 -0.58
CA TRP A 206 38.56 12.25 -0.58
C TRP A 206 37.93 13.62 -0.83
N ILE A 207 38.48 14.69 -0.26
CA ILE A 207 38.06 16.08 -0.51
C ILE A 207 38.24 16.43 -1.99
N ALA A 208 39.44 16.23 -2.54
CA ALA A 208 39.76 16.58 -3.92
C ALA A 208 38.86 15.84 -4.94
N HIS A 209 38.51 14.59 -4.67
CA HIS A 209 37.58 13.88 -5.54
C HIS A 209 36.14 14.35 -5.39
N HIS A 210 35.71 14.68 -4.17
CA HIS A 210 34.41 15.31 -3.97
C HIS A 210 34.31 16.63 -4.75
N GLU A 211 35.31 17.50 -4.63
CA GLU A 211 35.40 18.81 -5.32
C GLU A 211 35.38 18.70 -6.85
N ARG A 212 35.96 17.63 -7.42
CA ARG A 212 35.92 17.35 -8.86
C ARG A 212 34.55 16.93 -9.41
N ASN A 213 33.55 16.73 -8.53
CA ASN A 213 32.17 16.41 -8.91
C ASN A 213 31.26 17.57 -8.48
N PRO A 214 31.09 18.63 -9.32
CA PRO A 214 30.29 19.81 -8.98
C PRO A 214 28.86 19.49 -8.56
N GLU A 215 28.27 18.44 -9.13
CA GLU A 215 26.91 17.98 -8.86
C GLU A 215 26.76 17.30 -7.48
N TRP A 216 27.85 17.06 -6.75
CA TRP A 216 27.83 16.57 -5.37
C TRP A 216 27.92 17.70 -4.34
N GLN A 217 28.37 18.89 -4.77
CA GLN A 217 28.53 20.03 -3.88
C GLN A 217 27.18 20.43 -3.24
N GLY A 218 27.20 20.65 -1.92
CA GLY A 218 26.00 20.99 -1.14
C GLY A 218 25.01 19.86 -0.88
N LYS A 219 25.24 18.63 -1.41
CA LYS A 219 24.40 17.47 -1.11
C LYS A 219 24.68 16.92 0.28
N SER A 220 23.60 16.63 1.01
CA SER A 220 23.67 15.88 2.27
C SER A 220 24.06 14.42 2.03
N ILE A 221 24.51 13.73 3.08
CA ILE A 221 24.75 12.27 3.06
C ILE A 221 23.55 11.50 2.52
N TYR A 222 22.33 11.94 2.86
CA TYR A 222 21.11 11.29 2.38
C TYR A 222 20.94 11.46 0.87
N GLU A 223 21.17 12.66 0.34
CA GLU A 223 21.13 12.94 -1.10
C GLU A 223 22.24 12.19 -1.86
N MET A 224 23.43 12.09 -1.26
CA MET A 224 24.54 11.30 -1.81
C MET A 224 24.21 9.82 -1.93
N ARG A 225 23.40 9.26 -1.01
CA ARG A 225 22.98 7.85 -1.05
C ARG A 225 21.95 7.53 -2.13
N LYS A 226 21.32 8.55 -2.75
CA LYS A 226 20.32 8.36 -3.81
C LYS A 226 20.94 8.18 -5.20
N GLY A 227 22.09 8.79 -5.47
CA GLY A 227 22.81 8.63 -6.74
C GLY A 227 23.72 7.40 -6.74
N GLU A 228 23.82 6.68 -7.86
CA GLU A 228 24.60 5.44 -7.97
C GLU A 228 26.10 5.68 -7.71
N GLU A 229 26.71 6.67 -8.38
CA GLU A 229 28.13 6.99 -8.21
C GLU A 229 28.43 7.70 -6.88
N SER A 230 27.58 8.65 -6.49
CA SER A 230 27.70 9.35 -5.19
C SER A 230 27.55 8.39 -4.00
N ARG A 231 26.72 7.34 -4.13
CA ARG A 231 26.56 6.28 -3.13
C ARG A 231 27.83 5.45 -3.01
N LYS A 232 28.45 5.07 -4.14
CA LYS A 232 29.71 4.31 -4.14
C LYS A 232 30.83 5.10 -3.46
N PHE A 233 30.95 6.39 -3.75
CA PHE A 233 31.87 7.31 -3.06
C PHE A 233 31.63 7.32 -1.55
N TYR A 234 30.40 7.63 -1.12
CA TYR A 234 30.07 7.72 0.31
C TYR A 234 30.33 6.41 1.06
N VAL A 235 29.97 5.27 0.48
CA VAL A 235 30.18 3.95 1.11
C VAL A 235 31.66 3.66 1.28
N ALA A 236 32.49 3.98 0.28
CA ALA A 236 33.93 3.77 0.37
C ALA A 236 34.58 4.71 1.40
N PHE A 237 34.21 5.99 1.39
CA PHE A 237 34.65 6.98 2.36
C PHE A 237 34.26 6.59 3.80
N SER A 238 33.04 6.10 4.01
CA SER A 238 32.58 5.64 5.33
C SER A 238 33.36 4.42 5.84
N LYS A 239 33.82 3.54 4.95
CA LYS A 239 34.68 2.41 5.33
C LYS A 239 36.09 2.89 5.71
N TRP A 240 36.65 3.81 4.93
CA TRP A 240 37.95 4.41 5.21
C TRP A 240 37.95 5.15 6.56
N THR A 241 36.98 6.05 6.81
CA THR A 241 36.88 6.77 8.09
C THR A 241 36.74 5.82 9.27
N LYS A 242 36.03 4.69 9.12
CA LYS A 242 35.94 3.67 10.17
C LYS A 242 37.31 3.06 10.49
N LYS A 243 38.11 2.75 9.46
CA LYS A 243 39.47 2.19 9.61
C LYS A 243 40.42 3.17 10.30
N GLU A 244 40.46 4.42 9.84
CA GLU A 244 41.36 5.47 10.36
C GLU A 244 41.11 5.89 11.81
N THR A 245 39.92 5.57 12.32
CA THR A 245 39.48 6.04 13.64
C THR A 245 39.30 4.91 14.63
N THR A 246 39.67 3.67 14.31
CA THR A 246 39.50 2.55 15.24
C THR A 246 40.70 2.48 16.17
N ASN A 247 40.59 3.08 17.36
CA ASN A 247 41.64 3.08 18.38
C ASN A 247 41.21 2.38 19.69
N GLY A 248 40.10 1.65 19.69
CA GLY A 248 39.61 0.89 20.86
C GLY A 248 38.74 1.71 21.82
N ASN A 249 38.75 3.04 21.75
CA ASN A 249 37.86 3.92 22.49
C ASN A 249 36.66 4.34 21.64
N ARG A 250 35.53 3.65 21.84
CA ARG A 250 34.30 3.86 21.06
C ARG A 250 33.79 5.32 21.04
N ILE A 251 34.03 6.09 22.09
CA ILE A 251 33.56 7.49 22.18
C ILE A 251 34.45 8.39 21.32
N GLU A 252 35.76 8.22 21.43
CA GLU A 252 36.75 9.00 20.67
C GLU A 252 36.71 8.65 19.18
N ASP A 253 36.61 7.37 18.85
CA ASP A 253 36.41 6.86 17.48
C ASP A 253 35.19 7.54 16.83
N LYS A 254 34.07 7.66 17.56
CA LYS A 254 32.85 8.30 17.06
C LYS A 254 33.04 9.80 16.83
N LYS A 255 33.80 10.49 17.68
CA LYS A 255 34.12 11.93 17.54
C LYS A 255 35.00 12.17 16.32
N LYS A 256 36.10 11.43 16.16
CA LYS A 256 37.01 11.53 15.01
C LYS A 256 36.32 11.20 13.68
N ARG A 257 35.44 10.19 13.65
CA ARG A 257 34.62 9.87 12.45
C ARG A 257 33.73 11.03 12.03
N LYS A 258 33.14 11.71 13.02
CA LYS A 258 32.27 12.87 12.77
C LYS A 258 33.08 14.02 12.20
N GLU A 259 34.26 14.30 12.75
CA GLU A 259 35.17 15.35 12.25
C GLU A 259 35.61 15.08 10.81
N LEU A 260 36.06 13.86 10.48
CA LEU A 260 36.42 13.48 9.11
C LEU A 260 35.23 13.62 8.14
N THR A 261 34.04 13.19 8.56
CA THR A 261 32.83 13.30 7.74
C THR A 261 32.45 14.74 7.45
N GLN A 262 32.63 15.64 8.43
CA GLN A 262 32.32 17.06 8.33
C GLN A 262 33.25 17.83 7.40
N ARG A 263 34.43 17.28 7.06
CA ARG A 263 35.36 17.90 6.11
C ARG A 263 34.91 17.79 4.64
N ILE A 264 34.05 16.83 4.32
CA ILE A 264 33.54 16.62 2.95
C ILE A 264 32.06 17.01 2.87
N PHE A 265 31.29 16.46 3.80
CA PHE A 265 29.88 16.80 3.92
C PHE A 265 29.78 17.87 4.96
N THR A 266 29.70 19.12 4.49
CA THR A 266 29.19 20.18 5.35
C THR A 266 27.87 19.63 5.88
N PRO A 267 27.69 19.54 7.21
CA PRO A 267 26.35 19.34 7.73
C PRO A 267 25.51 20.39 6.99
N LYS A 268 24.44 19.98 6.30
CA LYS A 268 23.34 20.92 6.12
C LYS A 268 23.06 21.34 7.56
N ARG A 269 23.59 22.51 7.94
CA ARG A 269 23.38 23.04 9.27
C ARG A 269 21.87 23.08 9.30
N ASN A 270 21.33 22.21 10.15
CA ASN A 270 20.05 22.43 10.74
C ASN A 270 19.99 23.95 10.96
N ASP A 271 19.11 24.65 10.24
CA ASP A 271 19.02 26.11 10.20
C ASP A 271 18.99 26.70 11.64
N TRP A 272 18.58 25.83 12.56
CA TRP A 272 18.70 25.83 14.01
C TRP A 272 20.10 26.05 14.64
N SER A 273 21.18 26.26 13.88
CA SER A 273 22.52 26.47 14.48
C SER A 273 22.68 27.82 15.19
N SER A 274 21.82 28.79 14.86
CA SER A 274 21.68 30.06 15.57
C SER A 274 20.80 29.96 16.82
N TYR A 275 20.16 28.81 17.08
CA TYR A 275 19.20 28.61 18.16
C TYR A 275 19.94 28.16 19.42
N ILE A 276 20.64 29.12 20.01
CA ILE A 276 21.54 28.93 21.16
C ILE A 276 20.85 29.09 22.52
N THR A 277 19.62 29.60 22.54
CA THR A 277 18.83 29.84 23.77
C THR A 277 17.44 29.26 23.60
N ILE A 278 16.75 28.99 24.72
CA ILE A 278 15.36 28.52 24.71
C ILE A 278 14.43 29.49 23.96
N ASP A 279 14.66 30.81 24.08
CA ASP A 279 13.84 31.84 23.43
C ASP A 279 13.88 31.77 21.90
N HIS A 280 15.02 31.40 21.31
CA HIS A 280 15.09 31.21 19.85
C HIS A 280 14.15 30.10 19.38
N TRP A 281 14.04 29.02 20.17
CA TRP A 281 13.14 27.91 19.88
C TRP A 281 11.67 28.29 20.11
N ILE A 282 11.37 29.03 21.18
CA ILE A 282 10.02 29.56 21.46
C ILE A 282 9.56 30.46 20.32
N ALA A 283 10.36 31.47 19.95
CA ALA A 283 10.00 32.44 18.93
C ALA A 283 9.75 31.80 17.56
N HIS A 284 10.46 30.72 17.22
CA HIS A 284 10.20 30.01 15.99
C HIS A 284 8.94 29.13 16.08
N TYR A 285 8.72 28.48 17.21
CA TYR A 285 7.50 27.71 17.42
C TYR A 285 6.26 28.62 17.34
N GLU A 286 6.30 29.81 17.94
CA GLU A 286 5.23 30.82 17.89
C GLU A 286 4.94 31.35 16.48
N LYS A 287 5.96 31.43 15.62
CA LYS A 287 5.80 31.83 14.21
C LYS A 287 5.06 30.81 13.33
N ASN A 288 4.76 29.61 13.85
CA ASN A 288 4.06 28.55 13.13
C ASN A 288 2.75 28.21 13.86
N PRO A 289 1.64 28.95 13.62
CA PRO A 289 0.36 28.78 14.31
C PRO A 289 -0.20 27.36 14.22
N GLU A 290 0.07 26.66 13.12
CA GLU A 290 -0.38 25.30 12.89
C GLU A 290 0.37 24.26 13.74
N TRP A 291 1.42 24.65 14.47
CA TRP A 291 2.10 23.77 15.44
C TRP A 291 1.55 23.95 16.85
N GLN A 292 0.85 25.05 17.11
CA GLN A 292 0.34 25.37 18.44
C GLN A 292 -0.61 24.28 18.94
N GLY A 293 -0.40 23.87 20.19
CA GLY A 293 -1.17 22.79 20.83
C GLY A 293 -0.77 21.36 20.41
N LYS A 294 0.13 21.16 19.43
CA LYS A 294 0.56 19.80 19.03
C LYS A 294 1.49 19.17 20.08
N SER A 295 1.24 17.90 20.36
CA SER A 295 2.12 17.06 21.17
C SER A 295 3.45 16.78 20.46
N THR A 296 4.48 16.39 21.23
CA THR A 296 5.76 15.94 20.66
C THR A 296 5.62 14.76 19.68
N HIS A 297 4.53 13.98 19.77
CA HIS A 297 4.22 12.91 18.82
C HIS A 297 3.65 13.47 17.51
N GLU A 298 2.69 14.39 17.58
CA GLU A 298 2.07 15.05 16.43
C GLU A 298 3.10 15.87 15.64
N MET A 299 4.05 16.52 16.33
CA MET A 299 5.17 17.19 15.69
C MET A 299 6.01 16.26 14.80
N ARG A 300 6.06 14.96 15.11
CA ARG A 300 6.82 13.98 14.31
C ARG A 300 6.07 13.52 13.06
N LYS A 301 4.79 13.86 12.88
CA LYS A 301 4.00 13.49 11.70
C LYS A 301 4.29 14.42 10.50
N GLY A 302 4.44 15.73 10.71
CA GLY A 302 4.78 16.71 9.65
C GLY A 302 6.27 16.76 9.30
N GLU A 303 6.63 17.15 8.07
CA GLU A 303 8.03 17.17 7.61
C GLU A 303 8.86 18.25 8.32
N GLU A 304 8.41 19.51 8.29
CA GLU A 304 9.11 20.64 8.92
C GLU A 304 9.02 20.59 10.44
N SER A 305 7.84 20.30 11.00
CA SER A 305 7.64 20.11 12.45
C SER A 305 8.52 18.98 13.01
N ARG A 306 8.77 17.91 12.24
CA ARG A 306 9.67 16.80 12.64
C ARG A 306 11.12 17.26 12.68
N LYS A 307 11.56 18.05 11.69
CA LYS A 307 12.93 18.60 11.63
C LYS A 307 13.16 19.53 12.82
N PHE A 308 12.21 20.43 13.11
CA PHE A 308 12.23 21.31 14.27
C PHE A 308 12.34 20.54 15.59
N TYR A 309 11.40 19.62 15.86
CA TYR A 309 11.39 18.85 17.12
C TYR A 309 12.67 18.02 17.31
N ALA A 310 13.18 17.41 16.24
CA ALA A 310 14.42 16.63 16.31
C ALA A 310 15.63 17.50 16.65
N ALA A 311 15.71 18.72 16.10
CA ALA A 311 16.77 19.67 16.38
C ALA A 311 16.67 20.21 17.82
N PHE A 312 15.48 20.63 18.25
CA PHE A 312 15.23 21.11 19.60
C PHE A 312 15.56 20.05 20.65
N LYS A 313 15.08 18.81 20.47
CA LYS A 313 15.40 17.69 21.36
C LYS A 313 16.91 17.42 21.43
N SER A 314 17.63 17.58 20.31
CA SER A 314 19.08 17.44 20.32
C SER A 314 19.77 18.57 21.07
N TRP A 315 19.21 19.79 21.09
CA TRP A 315 19.73 20.92 21.85
C TRP A 315 19.49 20.72 23.36
N VAL A 316 18.27 20.37 23.77
CA VAL A 316 17.94 20.07 25.19
C VAL A 316 18.86 19.00 25.79
N ASN A 317 19.17 17.95 25.02
CA ASN A 317 20.07 16.88 25.47
C ASN A 317 21.53 17.33 25.64
N LYS A 318 21.95 18.43 25.00
CA LYS A 318 23.28 19.03 25.16
C LYS A 318 23.32 19.99 26.35
N GLU A 319 22.25 20.75 26.57
CA GLU A 319 22.23 21.73 27.67
C GLU A 319 22.25 21.09 29.05
N THR A 320 21.70 19.89 29.18
CA THR A 320 21.67 19.23 30.48
C THR A 320 21.67 17.71 30.35
N VAL A 321 22.30 17.07 31.33
CA VAL A 321 22.23 15.62 31.56
C VAL A 321 21.13 15.25 32.56
N ASN A 322 20.57 16.23 33.28
CA ASN A 322 19.54 16.02 34.28
C ASN A 322 18.17 15.87 33.60
N GLU A 323 17.56 14.70 33.75
CA GLU A 323 16.29 14.35 33.11
C GLU A 323 15.13 15.26 33.54
N LYS A 324 15.13 15.77 34.78
CA LYS A 324 14.12 16.73 35.25
C LYS A 324 14.21 18.05 34.49
N ILE A 325 15.42 18.59 34.36
CA ILE A 325 15.67 19.84 33.63
C ILE A 325 15.38 19.66 32.13
N ARG A 326 15.69 18.48 31.55
CA ARG A 326 15.32 18.19 30.15
C ARG A 326 13.81 18.23 29.95
N LYS A 327 13.06 17.65 30.89
CA LYS A 327 11.61 17.61 30.84
C LYS A 327 11.04 19.03 30.94
N GLU A 328 11.52 19.84 31.89
CA GLU A 328 11.15 21.25 32.04
C GLU A 328 11.42 22.04 30.74
N LEU A 329 12.60 21.89 30.14
CA LEU A 329 12.94 22.56 28.88
C LEU A 329 12.02 22.14 27.73
N ILE A 330 11.69 20.85 27.63
CA ILE A 330 10.75 20.35 26.61
C ILE A 330 9.35 20.93 26.83
N GLU A 331 8.92 21.02 28.09
CA GLU A 331 7.62 21.51 28.50
C GLU A 331 7.42 23.02 28.27
N ILE A 332 8.49 23.80 28.14
CA ILE A 332 8.41 25.22 27.77
C ILE A 332 7.79 25.41 26.37
N ILE A 333 8.13 24.53 25.41
CA ILE A 333 7.67 24.64 24.01
C ILE A 333 6.54 23.65 23.72
N PHE A 334 6.64 22.47 24.33
CA PHE A 334 5.64 21.41 24.22
C PHE A 334 5.14 21.11 25.62
N PRO A 335 4.25 21.97 26.18
CA PRO A 335 3.65 21.75 27.48
C PRO A 335 3.20 20.30 27.57
N SER A 336 3.66 19.60 28.60
CA SER A 336 3.23 18.23 28.77
C SER A 336 1.72 18.24 28.93
N ARG A 337 1.04 17.48 28.08
CA ARG A 337 -0.32 17.02 28.39
C ARG A 337 -0.13 16.08 29.58
N HIS A 338 -0.16 16.68 30.76
CA HIS A 338 0.45 16.32 32.05
C HIS A 338 0.79 14.84 32.31
N ASN A 339 1.97 14.60 32.88
CA ASN A 339 2.30 13.37 33.61
C ASN A 339 2.52 13.61 35.11
N ASP A 340 2.48 14.85 35.59
CA ASP A 340 2.49 15.18 37.01
C ASP A 340 1.08 15.62 37.42
N TRP A 341 0.39 14.71 38.09
CA TRP A 341 -0.97 14.90 38.58
C TRP A 341 -1.00 15.21 40.09
N SER A 342 0.16 15.43 40.72
CA SER A 342 0.27 15.69 42.17
C SER A 342 -0.47 16.94 42.62
N ALA A 343 -0.63 17.94 41.74
CA ALA A 343 -1.40 19.15 41.99
C ALA A 343 -2.93 18.94 41.95
N TYR A 344 -3.42 17.79 41.47
CA TYR A 344 -4.83 17.51 41.28
C TYR A 344 -5.41 16.80 42.51
N THR A 345 -5.59 17.57 43.58
CA THR A 345 -6.04 17.08 44.88
C THR A 345 -7.55 17.14 45.07
N THR A 346 -8.27 17.96 44.30
CA THR A 346 -9.73 18.15 44.38
C THR A 346 -10.43 17.80 43.08
N ILE A 347 -11.74 17.52 43.14
CA ILE A 347 -12.54 17.24 41.94
C ILE A 347 -12.53 18.41 40.95
N ASP A 348 -12.54 19.66 41.44
CA ASP A 348 -12.55 20.87 40.61
C ASP A 348 -11.27 21.01 39.78
N HIS A 349 -10.11 20.60 40.31
CA HIS A 349 -8.87 20.57 39.52
C HIS A 349 -8.99 19.62 38.33
N TRP A 350 -9.64 18.46 38.53
CA TRP A 350 -9.87 17.49 37.47
C TRP A 350 -10.91 18.00 36.45
N ILE A 351 -11.98 18.64 36.88
CA ILE A 351 -12.99 19.29 36.01
C ILE A 351 -12.34 20.37 35.15
N ALA A 352 -11.66 21.33 35.77
CA ALA A 352 -11.06 22.45 35.06
C ALA A 352 -10.04 22.00 34.00
N HIS A 353 -9.33 20.89 34.23
CA HIS A 353 -8.42 20.34 33.24
C HIS A 353 -9.13 19.54 32.16
N TYR A 354 -10.17 18.76 32.51
CA TYR A 354 -11.00 18.08 31.53
C TYR A 354 -11.66 19.08 30.56
N GLU A 355 -12.16 20.20 31.06
CA GLU A 355 -12.81 21.26 30.26
C GLU A 355 -11.87 21.97 29.29
N LYS A 356 -10.59 22.12 29.66
CA LYS A 356 -9.54 22.71 28.79
C LYS A 356 -9.17 21.84 27.59
N ASN A 357 -9.60 20.59 27.56
CA ASN A 357 -9.32 19.64 26.48
C ASN A 357 -10.64 19.27 25.77
N PRO A 358 -11.17 20.15 24.90
CA PRO A 358 -12.48 19.96 24.26
C PRO A 358 -12.57 18.67 23.44
N GLU A 359 -11.46 18.15 22.94
CA GLU A 359 -11.38 16.88 22.22
C GLU A 359 -11.60 15.64 23.10
N TRP A 360 -11.71 15.80 24.42
CA TRP A 360 -12.07 14.73 25.37
C TRP A 360 -13.58 14.70 25.67
N LYS A 361 -14.30 15.78 25.36
CA LYS A 361 -15.75 15.87 25.61
C LYS A 361 -16.50 14.77 24.85
N GLY A 362 -17.44 14.12 25.53
CA GLY A 362 -18.25 13.03 24.98
C GLY A 362 -17.56 11.65 24.93
N LYS A 363 -16.25 11.57 25.21
CA LYS A 363 -15.54 10.29 25.26
C LYS A 363 -15.98 9.45 26.47
N SER A 364 -16.24 8.17 26.24
CA SER A 364 -16.43 7.20 27.32
C SER A 364 -15.13 6.95 28.07
N THR A 365 -15.23 6.40 29.28
CA THR A 365 -14.05 5.93 30.02
C THR A 365 -13.20 4.92 29.23
N GLU A 366 -13.82 4.09 28.38
CA GLU A 366 -13.11 3.15 27.51
C GLU A 366 -12.39 3.86 26.34
N GLU A 367 -13.05 4.84 25.71
CA GLU A 367 -12.44 5.66 24.67
C GLU A 367 -11.27 6.47 25.22
N MET A 368 -11.41 7.04 26.43
CA MET A 368 -10.30 7.70 27.14
C MET A 368 -9.13 6.73 27.36
N GLN A 369 -9.39 5.49 27.77
CA GLN A 369 -8.33 4.48 27.97
C GLN A 369 -7.60 4.07 26.68
N LYS A 370 -8.27 4.16 25.53
CA LYS A 370 -7.72 3.81 24.22
C LYS A 370 -7.00 4.98 23.56
N ASP A 371 -7.39 6.21 23.89
CA ASP A 371 -6.82 7.43 23.31
C ASP A 371 -5.46 7.79 23.93
N LYS A 372 -4.42 7.26 23.30
CA LYS A 372 -3.02 7.59 23.62
C LYS A 372 -2.57 8.91 22.99
N GLU A 373 -3.28 9.41 21.99
CA GLU A 373 -2.81 10.53 21.16
C GLU A 373 -3.19 11.88 21.77
N SER A 374 -4.37 12.00 22.37
CA SER A 374 -4.81 13.27 22.96
C SER A 374 -4.23 13.53 24.36
N GLY A 375 -3.69 12.51 25.02
CA GLY A 375 -3.34 12.54 26.45
C GLY A 375 -4.47 12.03 27.37
N ALA A 376 -5.65 11.78 26.82
CA ALA A 376 -6.82 11.27 27.54
C ALA A 376 -6.55 9.99 28.35
N LYS A 377 -5.75 9.06 27.80
CA LYS A 377 -5.39 7.83 28.52
C LYS A 377 -4.63 8.11 29.82
N ALA A 378 -3.67 9.04 29.77
CA ALA A 378 -2.85 9.38 30.93
C ALA A 378 -3.69 10.12 31.98
N PHE A 379 -4.50 11.08 31.53
CA PHE A 379 -5.47 11.78 32.37
C PHE A 379 -6.40 10.81 33.09
N TYR A 380 -7.09 9.94 32.34
CA TYR A 380 -8.07 9.03 32.94
C TYR A 380 -7.41 7.99 33.85
N ALA A 381 -6.19 7.54 33.54
CA ALA A 381 -5.45 6.65 34.43
C ALA A 381 -5.14 7.31 35.78
N ALA A 382 -4.72 8.57 35.79
CA ALA A 382 -4.41 9.31 37.01
C ALA A 382 -5.68 9.68 37.80
N TYR A 383 -6.70 10.16 37.10
CA TYR A 383 -8.01 10.44 37.68
C TYR A 383 -8.60 9.19 38.35
N ARG A 384 -8.48 8.02 37.71
CA ARG A 384 -8.92 6.73 38.26
C ARG A 384 -8.20 6.37 39.57
N VAL A 385 -6.92 6.70 39.70
CA VAL A 385 -6.18 6.48 40.96
C VAL A 385 -6.70 7.41 42.05
N TRP A 386 -6.90 8.69 41.72
CA TRP A 386 -7.43 9.69 42.64
C TRP A 386 -8.83 9.30 43.15
N ILE A 387 -9.79 8.97 42.28
CA ILE A 387 -11.15 8.56 42.69
C ILE A 387 -11.13 7.32 43.59
N ASN A 388 -10.20 6.38 43.37
CA ASN A 388 -10.10 5.18 44.20
C ASN A 388 -9.62 5.53 45.61
N ASN A 389 -8.72 6.52 45.74
CA ASN A 389 -8.24 6.98 47.04
C ASN A 389 -9.33 7.77 47.76
N GLU A 390 -10.00 8.68 47.07
CA GLU A 390 -11.11 9.47 47.64
C GLU A 390 -12.30 8.61 48.05
N ALA A 391 -12.54 7.52 47.35
CA ALA A 391 -13.62 6.60 47.66
C ALA A 391 -13.28 5.61 48.80
N ARG A 392 -12.07 5.61 49.38
CA ARG A 392 -11.74 4.71 50.48
C ARG A 392 -12.48 5.10 51.77
N ASP A 393 -12.97 4.09 52.48
CA ASP A 393 -13.43 4.22 53.85
C ASP A 393 -12.27 4.20 54.85
N GLN A 394 -12.62 4.34 56.13
CA GLN A 394 -11.66 4.35 57.25
C GLN A 394 -10.86 3.04 57.38
N ASN A 395 -11.36 1.95 56.77
CA ASN A 395 -10.72 0.63 56.74
C ASN A 395 -9.91 0.40 55.45
N GLY A 396 -9.76 1.43 54.62
CA GLY A 396 -9.03 1.37 53.36
C GLY A 396 -9.76 0.62 52.24
N LYS A 397 -11.03 0.24 52.42
CA LYS A 397 -11.86 -0.42 51.40
C LYS A 397 -12.55 0.63 50.54
N VAL A 398 -12.57 0.40 49.23
CA VAL A 398 -13.19 1.34 48.28
C VAL A 398 -14.72 1.27 48.37
N ASN A 399 -15.35 2.39 48.71
CA ASN A 399 -16.78 2.60 48.64
C ASN A 399 -17.20 2.75 47.18
N GLU A 400 -17.79 1.69 46.63
CA GLU A 400 -18.15 1.60 45.23
C GLU A 400 -19.20 2.64 44.80
N LYS A 401 -20.10 3.06 45.71
CA LYS A 401 -21.09 4.11 45.43
C LYS A 401 -20.41 5.46 45.24
N LYS A 402 -19.55 5.86 46.18
CA LYS A 402 -18.77 7.11 46.11
C LYS A 402 -17.83 7.14 44.89
N ARG A 403 -17.19 6.01 44.57
CA ARG A 403 -16.34 5.89 43.37
C ARG A 403 -17.12 6.13 42.08
N LYS A 404 -18.33 5.55 41.97
CA LYS A 404 -19.22 5.73 40.81
C LYS A 404 -19.68 7.18 40.69
N GLU A 405 -20.13 7.79 41.79
CA GLU A 405 -20.54 9.20 41.82
C GLU A 405 -19.41 10.11 41.33
N LEU A 406 -18.19 9.94 41.86
CA LEU A 406 -17.03 10.72 41.40
C LEU A 406 -16.76 10.51 39.91
N THR A 407 -16.76 9.27 39.42
CA THR A 407 -16.53 8.97 37.99
C THR A 407 -17.57 9.67 37.10
N GLN A 408 -18.82 9.73 37.55
CA GLN A 408 -19.94 10.31 36.81
C GLN A 408 -19.89 11.84 36.69
N ILE A 409 -19.04 12.51 37.47
CA ILE A 409 -18.87 13.98 37.37
C ILE A 409 -18.21 14.36 36.04
N LEU A 410 -17.18 13.63 35.61
CA LEU A 410 -16.50 13.89 34.33
C LEU A 410 -17.01 13.00 33.20
N PHE A 411 -17.46 11.80 33.55
CA PHE A 411 -17.96 10.81 32.61
C PHE A 411 -19.38 10.45 33.03
N PRO A 412 -20.34 11.38 32.87
CA PRO A 412 -21.72 11.10 33.19
C PRO A 412 -22.12 9.80 32.52
N PRO A 413 -22.94 8.96 33.18
CA PRO A 413 -23.41 7.75 32.56
C PRO A 413 -23.96 8.18 31.21
N ARG A 414 -23.52 7.52 30.13
CA ARG A 414 -24.22 7.58 28.86
C ARG A 414 -25.62 7.06 29.17
N LYS A 415 -26.54 7.93 29.60
CA LYS A 415 -27.98 7.68 29.60
C LYS A 415 -28.22 7.10 28.21
N ALA A 416 -28.70 5.86 28.14
CA ALA A 416 -28.76 5.03 26.93
C ALA A 416 -28.82 5.95 25.70
N PRO A 417 -27.72 6.13 24.93
CA PRO A 417 -27.59 7.26 24.00
C PRO A 417 -28.60 7.19 22.85
N TYR A 418 -29.40 6.13 22.83
CA TYR A 418 -30.43 5.85 21.87
C TYR A 418 -31.75 5.90 22.62
N PHE A 419 -32.21 7.09 23.00
CA PHE A 419 -33.59 7.27 23.42
C PHE A 419 -34.27 8.20 22.42
N TYR A 420 -35.59 8.10 22.30
CA TYR A 420 -36.39 8.96 21.44
C TYR A 420 -37.67 9.33 22.18
N VAL A 421 -38.14 10.56 21.96
CA VAL A 421 -39.36 11.05 22.60
C VAL A 421 -40.53 10.85 21.65
N PHE A 422 -41.47 9.98 22.02
CA PHE A 422 -42.73 9.76 21.31
C PHE A 422 -43.83 10.50 22.06
N GLY A 423 -44.26 11.65 21.54
CA GLY A 423 -45.19 12.53 22.27
C GLY A 423 -44.56 13.05 23.56
N ASP A 424 -45.12 12.66 24.71
CA ASP A 424 -44.64 13.04 26.03
C ASP A 424 -43.78 11.94 26.71
N GLU A 425 -43.56 10.81 26.05
CA GLU A 425 -42.87 9.64 26.62
C GLU A 425 -41.44 9.47 26.06
N GLU A 426 -40.46 9.25 26.95
CA GLU A 426 -39.06 8.96 26.58
C GLU A 426 -38.85 7.43 26.52
N ALA A 427 -38.60 6.91 25.32
CA ALA A 427 -38.32 5.49 25.08
C ALA A 427 -36.81 5.27 24.97
N HIS A 428 -36.26 4.24 25.64
CA HIS A 428 -34.83 3.94 25.67
C HIS A 428 -34.49 2.63 24.95
N PHE A 429 -33.62 2.69 23.96
CA PHE A 429 -33.20 1.58 23.13
C PHE A 429 -31.77 1.14 23.48
N ASP A 430 -31.46 -0.14 23.35
CA ASP A 430 -30.13 -0.72 23.61
C ASP A 430 -29.10 -0.34 22.53
N SER A 431 -29.53 -0.01 21.30
CA SER A 431 -28.65 0.39 20.20
C SER A 431 -29.20 1.50 19.27
N TYR A 432 -28.31 2.21 18.55
CA TYR A 432 -28.72 3.22 17.56
C TYR A 432 -29.63 2.62 16.48
N PRO A 433 -29.30 1.47 15.88
CA PRO A 433 -30.15 0.94 14.83
C PRO A 433 -31.48 0.39 15.36
N GLU A 434 -31.52 -0.13 16.57
CA GLU A 434 -32.77 -0.49 17.27
C GLU A 434 -33.66 0.74 17.46
N ARG A 435 -33.10 1.88 17.89
CA ARG A 435 -33.82 3.17 17.92
C ARG A 435 -34.39 3.52 16.55
N ILE A 436 -33.64 3.32 15.46
CA ILE A 436 -34.15 3.57 14.11
C ILE A 436 -35.33 2.63 13.80
N VAL A 437 -35.24 1.35 14.15
CA VAL A 437 -36.36 0.39 13.98
C VAL A 437 -37.57 0.84 14.79
N GLY A 438 -37.40 1.17 16.07
CA GLY A 438 -38.48 1.67 16.93
C GLY A 438 -39.16 2.92 16.37
N ILE A 439 -38.39 3.91 15.91
CA ILE A 439 -38.95 5.12 15.29
C ILE A 439 -39.73 4.77 14.02
N MET A 440 -39.21 3.90 13.17
CA MET A 440 -39.89 3.48 11.94
C MET A 440 -41.18 2.69 12.24
N LEU A 441 -41.19 1.85 13.28
CA LEU A 441 -42.40 1.16 13.74
C LEU A 441 -43.47 2.17 14.21
N GLY A 442 -43.07 3.22 14.91
CA GLY A 442 -43.96 4.32 15.29
C GLY A 442 -44.45 5.15 14.10
N GLU A 443 -43.57 5.55 13.18
CA GLU A 443 -43.92 6.32 11.97
C GLU A 443 -44.88 5.56 11.04
N TYR A 444 -44.86 4.23 11.08
CA TYR A 444 -45.79 3.38 10.33
C TYR A 444 -47.02 2.95 11.13
N GLY A 445 -47.25 3.51 12.32
CA GLY A 445 -48.45 3.27 13.12
C GLY A 445 -48.58 1.85 13.65
N LEU A 446 -47.47 1.12 13.77
CA LEU A 446 -47.44 -0.23 14.34
C LEU A 446 -47.30 -0.21 15.87
N VAL A 447 -46.70 0.85 16.42
CA VAL A 447 -46.52 1.04 17.86
C VAL A 447 -46.78 2.51 18.20
N ASP A 448 -47.84 2.78 18.95
CA ASP A 448 -48.22 4.15 19.31
C ASP A 448 -47.39 4.72 20.47
N SER A 449 -46.97 3.85 21.40
CA SER A 449 -46.11 4.22 22.53
C SER A 449 -45.20 3.06 22.93
N PHE A 450 -44.04 3.38 23.49
CA PHE A 450 -43.05 2.38 23.89
C PHE A 450 -42.91 2.33 25.40
N THR A 451 -43.35 1.21 25.99
CA THR A 451 -43.25 0.92 27.42
C THR A 451 -42.25 -0.22 27.67
N GLU A 452 -41.17 0.12 28.38
CA GLU A 452 -40.11 -0.81 28.79
C GLU A 452 -40.68 -2.04 29.55
N GLY A 453 -40.29 -3.23 29.12
CA GLY A 453 -40.74 -4.51 29.66
C GLY A 453 -42.10 -5.00 29.15
N ILE A 454 -42.85 -4.18 28.42
CA ILE A 454 -44.19 -4.52 27.86
C ILE A 454 -44.11 -4.70 26.35
N ASN A 455 -43.80 -3.63 25.60
CA ASN A 455 -43.69 -3.67 24.13
C ASN A 455 -42.35 -3.14 23.60
N LEU A 456 -41.51 -2.61 24.50
CA LEU A 456 -40.08 -2.37 24.29
C LEU A 456 -39.29 -3.23 25.29
N HIS A 457 -38.24 -3.92 24.86
CA HIS A 457 -37.45 -4.83 25.71
C HIS A 457 -38.33 -5.80 26.54
N VAL A 458 -39.26 -6.45 25.85
CA VAL A 458 -40.33 -7.28 26.40
C VAL A 458 -39.79 -8.44 27.23
N HIS A 459 -40.24 -8.55 28.47
CA HIS A 459 -39.82 -9.63 29.36
C HIS A 459 -40.56 -10.94 29.04
N VAL A 460 -39.87 -11.88 28.39
CA VAL A 460 -40.50 -13.12 27.90
C VAL A 460 -40.32 -14.36 28.78
N ASN A 461 -39.58 -14.27 29.89
CA ASN A 461 -39.41 -15.36 30.88
C ASN A 461 -39.16 -14.88 32.33
N CYS A 462 -39.78 -13.75 32.71
CA CYS A 462 -39.66 -13.13 34.04
C CYS A 462 -38.24 -12.68 34.43
N LYS A 463 -37.26 -12.78 33.52
CA LYS A 463 -35.88 -12.31 33.73
C LYS A 463 -35.56 -11.19 32.74
N LYS A 464 -35.09 -10.05 33.26
CA LYS A 464 -34.66 -8.89 32.44
C LYS A 464 -33.57 -9.21 31.40
N ARG A 465 -32.79 -10.27 31.59
CA ARG A 465 -31.66 -10.63 30.70
C ARG A 465 -32.05 -11.25 29.36
N ASN A 466 -33.31 -11.68 29.23
CA ASN A 466 -33.82 -12.31 28.01
C ASN A 466 -35.00 -11.49 27.51
N SER A 467 -34.83 -10.18 27.38
CA SER A 467 -35.82 -9.34 26.71
C SER A 467 -35.80 -9.58 25.20
N ILE A 468 -36.95 -9.36 24.56
CA ILE A 468 -37.07 -9.21 23.11
C ILE A 468 -37.29 -7.73 22.79
N ASP A 469 -36.66 -7.20 21.75
CA ASP A 469 -36.62 -5.75 21.54
C ASP A 469 -38.01 -5.12 21.36
N PHE A 470 -38.89 -5.71 20.55
CA PHE A 470 -40.23 -5.17 20.31
C PHE A 470 -41.34 -6.23 20.32
N LEU A 471 -42.53 -5.81 20.73
CA LEU A 471 -43.78 -6.52 20.50
C LEU A 471 -44.75 -5.62 19.72
N VAL A 472 -45.22 -6.12 18.58
CA VAL A 472 -46.15 -5.45 17.66
C VAL A 472 -47.33 -6.37 17.44
N GLY A 473 -48.49 -6.03 18.02
CA GLY A 473 -49.65 -6.94 18.02
C GLY A 473 -49.29 -8.30 18.63
N GLU A 474 -49.45 -9.38 17.85
CA GLU A 474 -49.08 -10.75 18.22
C GLU A 474 -47.73 -11.20 17.62
N ALA A 475 -46.85 -10.24 17.30
CA ALA A 475 -45.55 -10.51 16.69
C ALA A 475 -44.39 -9.89 17.48
N PHE A 476 -43.40 -10.72 17.79
CA PHE A 476 -42.11 -10.29 18.33
C PHE A 476 -41.15 -9.92 17.23
N ILE A 477 -40.45 -8.80 17.40
CA ILE A 477 -39.41 -8.35 16.47
C ILE A 477 -38.13 -8.18 17.28
N GLU A 478 -37.10 -8.95 16.94
CA GLU A 478 -35.77 -8.83 17.52
C GLU A 478 -34.83 -8.15 16.52
N TYR A 479 -34.23 -7.05 16.93
CA TYR A 479 -33.16 -6.36 16.23
C TYR A 479 -31.82 -6.66 16.94
N HIS A 480 -31.16 -7.79 16.63
CA HIS A 480 -29.70 -7.86 16.77
C HIS A 480 -29.07 -9.14 16.20
N PRO A 481 -27.94 -9.04 15.46
CA PRO A 481 -27.08 -10.17 15.13
C PRO A 481 -26.10 -10.50 16.28
N CYS A 482 -26.28 -11.65 16.94
CA CYS A 482 -25.38 -12.28 17.93
C CYS A 482 -24.80 -11.39 19.05
N SER A 483 -25.15 -11.68 20.32
CA SER A 483 -24.50 -11.08 21.48
C SER A 483 -22.98 -11.35 21.50
N ILE A 484 -22.20 -10.56 22.27
CA ILE A 484 -20.76 -10.83 22.47
C ILE A 484 -20.53 -12.27 22.97
N LEU A 485 -21.45 -12.79 23.78
CA LEU A 485 -21.41 -14.16 24.26
C LEU A 485 -21.65 -15.16 23.13
N ASP A 486 -22.59 -14.88 22.23
CA ASP A 486 -22.87 -15.73 21.06
C ASP A 486 -21.67 -15.77 20.11
N LYS A 487 -21.01 -14.62 19.92
CA LYS A 487 -19.76 -14.52 19.14
C LYS A 487 -18.62 -15.31 19.80
N LYS A 488 -18.48 -15.25 21.13
CA LYS A 488 -17.50 -16.06 21.88
C LYS A 488 -17.76 -17.55 21.80
N ASN A 489 -19.03 -17.94 21.69
CA ASN A 489 -19.47 -19.34 21.59
C ASN A 489 -19.56 -19.85 20.14
N ASN A 490 -19.11 -19.08 19.15
CA ASN A 490 -19.20 -19.42 17.72
C ASN A 490 -20.62 -19.81 17.26
N LEU A 491 -21.66 -19.21 17.86
CA LEU A 491 -23.04 -19.42 17.43
C LEU A 491 -23.26 -18.68 16.09
N SER A 492 -23.84 -19.39 15.13
CA SER A 492 -24.34 -18.77 13.91
C SER A 492 -25.53 -17.85 14.21
N LEU A 493 -25.80 -16.89 13.32
CA LEU A 493 -26.95 -15.98 13.44
C LEU A 493 -28.27 -16.74 13.63
N LYS A 494 -28.49 -17.80 12.84
CA LYS A 494 -29.68 -18.65 12.95
C LYS A 494 -29.81 -19.31 14.33
N GLN A 495 -28.70 -19.76 14.91
CA GLN A 495 -28.71 -20.36 16.25
C GLN A 495 -28.95 -19.32 17.35
N ALA A 496 -28.39 -18.12 17.22
CA ALA A 496 -28.64 -17.03 18.17
C ALA A 496 -30.11 -16.59 18.12
N GLY A 497 -30.69 -16.50 16.92
CA GLY A 497 -32.10 -16.18 16.74
C GLY A 497 -33.03 -17.25 17.31
N GLN A 498 -32.74 -18.53 17.07
CA GLN A 498 -33.51 -19.63 17.66
C GLN A 498 -33.44 -19.62 19.19
N ARG A 499 -32.25 -19.38 19.77
CA ARG A 499 -32.10 -19.27 21.24
C ARG A 499 -32.96 -18.16 21.84
N LYS A 500 -33.08 -17.02 21.16
CA LYS A 500 -33.96 -15.92 21.59
C LYS A 500 -35.43 -16.31 21.48
N LYS A 501 -35.84 -16.98 20.40
CA LYS A 501 -37.18 -17.55 20.26
C LYS A 501 -37.51 -18.54 21.38
N ASP A 502 -36.60 -19.47 21.65
CA ASP A 502 -36.75 -20.49 22.71
C ASP A 502 -36.79 -19.88 24.12
N SER A 503 -36.37 -18.62 24.27
CA SER A 503 -36.43 -17.90 25.55
C SER A 503 -37.83 -17.37 25.87
N ILE A 504 -38.76 -17.40 24.90
CA ILE A 504 -40.16 -17.04 25.06
C ILE A 504 -40.88 -18.21 25.72
N THR A 505 -41.12 -18.10 27.03
CA THR A 505 -41.69 -19.21 27.82
C THR A 505 -42.94 -18.80 28.59
N ARG A 506 -43.43 -17.57 28.42
CA ARG A 506 -44.66 -17.10 29.07
C ARG A 506 -45.87 -17.60 28.26
N PRO A 507 -46.84 -18.30 28.87
CA PRO A 507 -47.99 -18.87 28.16
C PRO A 507 -48.86 -17.83 27.44
N GLU A 508 -48.88 -16.59 27.92
CA GLU A 508 -49.62 -15.49 27.30
C GLU A 508 -49.10 -15.09 25.90
N TYR A 509 -47.91 -15.57 25.53
CA TYR A 509 -47.29 -15.36 24.23
C TYR A 509 -47.35 -16.60 23.33
N ASP A 510 -48.11 -17.63 23.73
CA ASP A 510 -48.31 -18.83 22.93
C ASP A 510 -49.00 -18.47 21.61
N GLY A 511 -48.39 -18.89 20.49
CA GLY A 511 -48.90 -18.59 19.14
C GLY A 511 -48.36 -17.30 18.53
N PHE A 512 -47.63 -16.47 19.28
CA PHE A 512 -47.06 -15.24 18.75
C PHE A 512 -45.96 -15.54 17.74
N GLU A 513 -45.90 -14.75 16.68
CA GLU A 513 -44.87 -14.87 15.66
C GLU A 513 -43.57 -14.22 16.12
N PHE A 514 -42.46 -14.63 15.49
CA PHE A 514 -41.14 -14.19 15.90
C PHE A 514 -40.26 -13.92 14.70
N TYR A 515 -39.89 -12.65 14.54
CA TYR A 515 -39.16 -12.10 13.41
C TYR A 515 -37.78 -11.60 13.82
N HIS A 516 -36.81 -11.81 12.93
CA HIS A 516 -35.45 -11.30 13.08
C HIS A 516 -35.16 -10.24 12.04
N ILE A 517 -34.65 -9.10 12.49
CA ILE A 517 -34.12 -8.05 11.65
C ILE A 517 -32.61 -8.01 11.89
N TRP A 518 -31.82 -8.35 10.87
CA TRP A 518 -30.36 -8.37 10.99
C TRP A 518 -29.75 -7.02 10.65
N GLU A 519 -30.31 -6.37 9.63
CA GLU A 519 -30.00 -5.02 9.21
C GLU A 519 -31.29 -4.20 9.20
N VAL A 520 -31.21 -2.89 9.46
CA VAL A 520 -32.41 -2.01 9.53
C VAL A 520 -33.22 -2.07 8.23
N GLU A 521 -32.56 -2.26 7.10
CA GLU A 521 -33.18 -2.41 5.79
C GLU A 521 -34.05 -3.68 5.65
N ASP A 522 -33.84 -4.71 6.48
CA ASP A 522 -34.67 -5.93 6.49
C ASP A 522 -36.08 -5.65 7.02
N LEU A 523 -36.27 -4.56 7.79
CA LEU A 523 -37.59 -4.10 8.21
C LEU A 523 -38.52 -3.90 7.01
N PHE A 524 -38.00 -3.46 5.86
CA PHE A 524 -38.83 -3.33 4.65
C PHE A 524 -39.49 -4.65 4.26
N ASN A 525 -38.75 -5.76 4.31
CA ASN A 525 -39.28 -7.06 3.94
C ASN A 525 -40.32 -7.52 4.97
N LEU A 526 -40.03 -7.34 6.26
CA LEU A 526 -40.96 -7.66 7.34
C LEU A 526 -42.29 -6.90 7.20
N LEU A 527 -42.25 -5.62 6.83
CA LEU A 527 -43.45 -4.79 6.58
C LEU A 527 -44.28 -5.26 5.38
N GLN A 528 -43.75 -6.17 4.54
CA GLN A 528 -44.50 -6.83 3.45
C GLN A 528 -44.99 -8.23 3.84
N GLU A 529 -44.61 -8.75 5.01
CA GLU A 529 -45.02 -10.08 5.44
C GLU A 529 -46.40 -10.02 6.11
N GLU A 530 -47.26 -10.96 5.74
CA GLU A 530 -48.47 -11.27 6.50
C GLU A 530 -48.05 -11.93 7.80
N PRO A 531 -48.50 -11.47 8.99
CA PRO A 531 -49.61 -10.57 9.28
C PRO A 531 -49.24 -9.10 9.54
N ILE A 532 -47.95 -8.73 9.58
CA ILE A 532 -47.50 -7.35 9.86
C ILE A 532 -48.11 -6.36 8.87
N GLN A 533 -48.23 -6.75 7.60
CA GLN A 533 -48.85 -5.91 6.56
C GLN A 533 -50.32 -5.56 6.87
N ASN A 534 -51.07 -6.46 7.51
CA ASN A 534 -52.46 -6.21 7.89
C ASN A 534 -52.60 -5.23 9.06
N MET A 535 -51.58 -5.16 9.91
CA MET A 535 -51.52 -4.23 11.04
C MET A 535 -51.19 -2.81 10.61
N LEU A 536 -50.64 -2.62 9.41
CA LEU A 536 -50.33 -1.29 8.89
C LEU A 536 -51.61 -0.48 8.62
N PRO A 537 -51.61 0.83 8.98
CA PRO A 537 -52.60 1.78 8.51
C PRO A 537 -52.70 1.77 6.97
N GLU A 538 -53.89 2.06 6.46
CA GLU A 538 -54.21 1.92 5.03
C GLU A 538 -53.26 2.73 4.13
N GLU A 539 -52.83 3.91 4.57
CA GLU A 539 -51.89 4.81 3.89
C GLU A 539 -50.45 4.27 3.80
N HIS A 540 -50.13 3.24 4.59
CA HIS A 540 -48.84 2.54 4.60
C HIS A 540 -48.92 1.16 3.95
N ARG A 541 -50.12 0.65 3.66
CA ARG A 541 -50.30 -0.58 2.85
C ARG A 541 -49.77 -0.34 1.43
N GLY A 542 -49.03 -1.31 0.89
CA GLY A 542 -48.35 -1.15 -0.39
C GLY A 542 -47.12 -0.23 -0.37
N LEU A 543 -46.49 -0.05 0.80
CA LEU A 543 -45.24 0.69 0.97
C LEU A 543 -44.19 0.27 -0.08
N THR A 544 -43.77 1.21 -0.93
CA THR A 544 -42.71 0.93 -1.91
C THR A 544 -41.33 1.01 -1.27
N LYS A 545 -40.38 0.20 -1.75
CA LYS A 545 -38.97 0.24 -1.32
C LYS A 545 -38.34 1.64 -1.48
N LYS A 546 -38.79 2.42 -2.46
CA LYS A 546 -38.34 3.79 -2.69
C LYS A 546 -38.82 4.73 -1.59
N ARG A 547 -40.09 4.62 -1.17
CA ARG A 547 -40.66 5.38 -0.04
C ARG A 547 -39.97 4.99 1.26
N PHE A 548 -39.87 3.70 1.58
CA PHE A 548 -39.15 3.21 2.77
C PHE A 548 -37.72 3.75 2.87
N LYS A 549 -36.94 3.69 1.77
CA LYS A 549 -35.56 4.23 1.76
C LYS A 549 -35.51 5.74 2.00
N LYS A 550 -36.54 6.50 1.62
CA LYS A 550 -36.63 7.93 1.89
C LYS A 550 -36.91 8.16 3.38
N ASP A 551 -37.88 7.45 3.93
CA ASP A 551 -38.27 7.55 5.35
C ASP A 551 -37.08 7.17 6.25
N LEU A 552 -36.40 6.05 5.96
CA LEU A 552 -35.20 5.62 6.69
C LEU A 552 -34.07 6.68 6.68
N ARG A 553 -33.88 7.39 5.57
CA ARG A 553 -32.89 8.49 5.52
C ARG A 553 -33.31 9.66 6.39
N ASN A 554 -34.60 10.01 6.37
CA ASN A 554 -35.15 11.08 7.20
C ASN A 554 -35.00 10.74 8.68
N VAL A 555 -35.37 9.53 9.11
CA VAL A 555 -35.22 9.07 10.49
C VAL A 555 -33.75 9.10 10.93
N ARG A 556 -32.82 8.58 10.12
CA ARG A 556 -31.38 8.65 10.42
C ARG A 556 -30.91 10.11 10.60
N GLN A 557 -31.34 11.00 9.72
CA GLN A 557 -30.99 12.42 9.80
C GLN A 557 -31.61 13.10 11.02
N ASN A 558 -32.86 12.80 11.34
CA ASN A 558 -33.56 13.32 12.51
C ASN A 558 -32.90 12.88 13.80
N CYS A 559 -32.47 11.62 13.91
CA CYS A 559 -31.69 11.15 15.06
C CYS A 559 -30.37 11.93 15.23
N ILE A 560 -29.65 12.18 14.13
CA ILE A 560 -28.40 12.97 14.17
C ILE A 560 -28.67 14.40 14.64
N THR A 561 -29.73 15.04 14.12
CA THR A 561 -30.11 16.39 14.52
C THR A 561 -30.53 16.44 15.99
N TYR A 562 -31.37 15.50 16.41
CA TYR A 562 -31.85 15.36 17.79
C TYR A 562 -30.70 15.20 18.78
N ASP A 563 -29.72 14.35 18.45
CA ASP A 563 -28.56 14.11 19.31
C ASP A 563 -27.70 15.39 19.44
N LYS A 564 -27.56 16.17 18.36
CA LYS A 564 -26.85 17.47 18.39
C LYS A 564 -27.56 18.50 19.25
N GLU A 565 -28.86 18.72 19.03
CA GLU A 565 -29.64 19.71 19.77
C GLU A 565 -29.68 19.43 21.28
N ARG A 566 -29.68 18.16 21.69
CA ARG A 566 -29.63 17.81 23.11
C ARG A 566 -28.22 17.95 23.70
N ILE A 567 -27.16 17.64 22.95
CA ILE A 567 -25.79 17.94 23.38
C ILE A 567 -25.63 19.44 23.63
N GLU A 568 -26.26 20.29 22.82
CA GLU A 568 -26.23 21.75 23.00
C GLU A 568 -27.09 22.24 24.18
N LYS A 569 -28.13 21.50 24.60
CA LYS A 569 -28.97 21.83 25.77
C LYS A 569 -28.45 21.29 27.11
N VAL A 570 -27.59 20.27 27.08
CA VAL A 570 -27.00 19.62 28.28
C VAL A 570 -25.62 20.20 28.62
N ASN A 571 -25.00 20.93 27.69
CA ASN A 571 -23.87 21.85 27.95
C ASN A 571 -24.40 23.26 28.20
#